data_AF-A0A2P2JI07-F1
#
_entry.id   AF-A0A2P2JI07-F1
#
_cell.length_a   1.000
_cell.length_b   1.000
_cell.length_c   1.000
_cell.angle_alpha   90.00
_cell.angle_beta   90.00
_cell.angle_gamma   90.00
#
_symmetry.space_group_name_H-M   'P 1'
#
loop_
_entity.id
_entity.type
_entity.pdbx_description
1 polymer ?
#
loop_
_entity_poly.entity_id
_entity_poly.type
_entity_poly.pdbx_seq_one_letter_code
_entity_poly.pdbx_strand_id
1 'polypeptide(L)'
;MLAKSVTAFAPVIKQGDGGALGRSSSFLSPLLSLPRRPRNSSLVVSAAGETSPALTGLIFQPFEEIKKEAFLVPITPQVSLARQYYVDDCEAAINEQINVEYGASYVYHAMFAYFDRDNIALKGLAKFFQESSEEEREHAEKLMKYQNIRGGRVQLYSIINPPPEYEHPEKGDALYGEIVELFFQFQG
;
A
#
# COMPACT_ATOMS: atom_id res chain seq x y z
N MET A 1 -4.73 27.23 26.64
CA MET A 1 -5.53 27.68 25.49
C MET A 1 -4.66 27.58 24.25
N LEU A 2 -4.94 26.63 23.35
CA LEU A 2 -4.68 26.66 21.89
C LEU A 2 -4.83 25.23 21.36
N ALA A 3 -6.07 24.86 21.04
CA ALA A 3 -6.33 23.70 20.17
C ALA A 3 -6.45 24.24 18.74
N LYS A 4 -5.61 23.75 17.82
CA LYS A 4 -5.75 24.00 16.38
C LYS A 4 -6.49 22.80 15.78
N SER A 5 -7.72 23.03 15.35
CA SER A 5 -8.60 22.09 14.66
C SER A 5 -8.22 21.99 13.18
N VAL A 6 -8.17 20.77 12.65
CA VAL A 6 -7.84 20.45 11.25
C VAL A 6 -9.14 20.29 10.44
N THR A 7 -9.18 20.96 9.30
CA THR A 7 -10.34 21.08 8.40
C THR A 7 -10.46 19.87 7.48
N ALA A 8 -11.63 19.22 7.46
CA ALA A 8 -11.98 18.14 6.53
C ALA A 8 -12.42 18.70 5.17
N PHE A 9 -11.97 18.08 4.08
CA PHE A 9 -12.39 18.37 2.70
C PHE A 9 -13.34 17.27 2.20
N ALA A 10 -14.52 17.68 1.72
CA ALA A 10 -15.52 16.84 1.07
C ALA A 10 -15.43 16.94 -0.47
N PRO A 11 -15.73 15.87 -1.24
CA PRO A 11 -15.75 15.93 -2.69
C PRO A 11 -17.10 16.44 -3.24
N VAL A 12 -17.01 17.25 -4.31
CA VAL A 12 -18.15 17.79 -5.06
C VAL A 12 -18.54 16.83 -6.19
N ILE A 13 -19.80 16.42 -6.21
CA ILE A 13 -20.46 15.69 -7.29
C ILE A 13 -21.01 16.70 -8.31
N LYS A 14 -20.84 16.44 -9.62
CA LYS A 14 -21.62 17.08 -10.68
C LYS A 14 -22.21 16.04 -11.64
N GLN A 15 -23.54 15.97 -11.64
CA GLN A 15 -24.38 15.36 -12.66
C GLN A 15 -24.60 16.35 -13.82
N GLY A 16 -24.82 15.83 -15.03
CA GLY A 16 -25.22 16.62 -16.20
C GLY A 16 -25.52 15.76 -17.43
N ASP A 17 -26.81 15.66 -17.75
CA ASP A 17 -27.50 14.82 -18.75
C ASP A 17 -27.19 15.08 -20.24
N GLY A 18 -27.44 14.05 -21.05
CA GLY A 18 -28.43 14.14 -22.15
C GLY A 18 -27.93 14.32 -23.59
N GLY A 19 -28.29 13.40 -24.50
CA GLY A 19 -28.34 13.71 -25.94
C GLY A 19 -28.17 12.50 -26.88
N ALA A 20 -29.24 12.09 -27.55
CA ALA A 20 -29.38 10.88 -28.36
C ALA A 20 -28.83 10.97 -29.81
N LEU A 21 -28.92 9.80 -30.49
CA LEU A 21 -29.01 9.52 -31.93
C LEU A 21 -27.74 9.04 -32.68
N GLY A 22 -27.82 7.78 -33.16
CA GLY A 22 -27.88 7.59 -34.62
C GLY A 22 -26.76 6.79 -35.30
N ARG A 23 -27.10 5.55 -35.65
CA ARG A 23 -26.76 4.81 -36.90
C ARG A 23 -25.33 4.35 -37.19
N SER A 24 -25.27 3.03 -37.45
CA SER A 24 -24.25 2.27 -38.16
C SER A 24 -23.88 2.84 -39.53
N SER A 25 -22.60 2.75 -39.90
CA SER A 25 -22.14 2.03 -41.09
C SER A 25 -20.60 2.02 -41.21
N SER A 26 -20.13 0.88 -41.67
CA SER A 26 -18.76 0.50 -42.02
C SER A 26 -18.17 1.29 -43.20
N PHE A 27 -16.91 1.70 -43.09
CA PHE A 27 -16.04 2.06 -44.22
C PHE A 27 -14.59 1.64 -43.85
N LEU A 28 -14.11 0.49 -44.33
CA LEU A 28 -13.28 0.29 -45.54
C LEU A 28 -11.98 1.12 -45.53
N SER A 29 -10.86 0.41 -45.33
CA SER A 29 -9.49 0.88 -45.44
C SER A 29 -9.17 1.41 -46.84
N PRO A 30 -8.39 2.49 -46.99
CA PRO A 30 -7.75 2.80 -48.26
C PRO A 30 -6.35 2.14 -48.32
N LEU A 31 -6.20 1.21 -49.26
CA LEU A 31 -4.91 0.80 -49.83
C LEU A 31 -4.31 2.01 -50.57
N LEU A 32 -3.27 2.62 -50.00
CA LEU A 32 -2.43 3.59 -50.71
C LEU A 32 -1.28 2.83 -51.39
N SER A 33 -1.37 2.75 -52.72
CA SER A 33 -0.33 2.23 -53.60
C SER A 33 0.85 3.22 -53.69
N LEU A 34 2.03 2.81 -53.22
CA LEU A 34 3.29 3.51 -53.49
C LEU A 34 3.79 3.20 -54.91
N PRO A 35 4.23 4.19 -55.71
CA PRO A 35 5.10 3.92 -56.84
C PRO A 35 6.53 3.70 -56.34
N ARG A 36 7.10 2.55 -56.68
CA ARG A 36 8.53 2.26 -56.54
C ARG A 36 9.27 2.86 -57.74
N ARG A 37 10.23 3.76 -57.53
CA ARG A 37 11.38 3.92 -58.44
C ARG A 37 12.65 4.28 -57.67
N PRO A 38 13.81 3.68 -58.00
CA PRO A 38 14.95 3.67 -57.10
C PRO A 38 15.96 4.77 -57.45
N ARG A 39 16.62 5.33 -56.44
CA ARG A 39 17.99 5.84 -56.60
C ARG A 39 18.68 5.92 -55.24
N ASN A 40 19.83 5.25 -55.18
CA ASN A 40 20.74 5.29 -54.05
C ASN A 40 21.23 6.72 -53.83
N SER A 41 20.85 7.31 -52.70
CA SER A 41 21.63 8.37 -52.06
C SER A 41 21.52 8.17 -50.57
N SER A 42 22.58 7.66 -49.95
CA SER A 42 22.72 7.66 -48.50
C SER A 42 22.76 9.13 -48.04
N LEU A 43 21.63 9.63 -47.55
CA LEU A 43 21.57 10.90 -46.86
C LEU A 43 22.20 10.69 -45.49
N VAL A 44 23.49 10.96 -45.39
CA VAL A 44 24.20 11.03 -44.11
C VAL A 44 24.05 12.46 -43.61
N VAL A 45 23.15 12.66 -42.65
CA VAL A 45 23.05 13.91 -41.90
C VAL A 45 24.02 13.83 -40.73
N SER A 46 25.08 14.64 -40.75
CA SER A 46 25.90 14.90 -39.57
C SER A 46 25.32 16.09 -38.83
N ALA A 47 24.91 15.90 -37.58
CA ALA A 47 24.53 16.99 -36.69
C ALA A 47 25.81 17.59 -36.09
N ALA A 48 26.03 18.89 -36.35
CA ALA A 48 27.09 19.67 -35.72
C ALA A 48 26.86 19.72 -34.20
N GLY A 49 27.92 19.50 -33.45
CA GLY A 49 27.91 19.56 -31.99
C GLY A 49 27.78 21.00 -31.52
N GLU A 50 26.59 21.38 -31.06
CA GLU A 50 26.39 22.51 -30.16
C GLU A 50 25.37 22.12 -29.09
N THR A 51 25.84 22.12 -27.84
CA THR A 51 25.09 21.75 -26.64
C THR A 51 24.23 22.92 -26.17
N SER A 52 23.11 23.15 -26.82
CA SER A 52 21.97 23.86 -26.22
C SER A 52 20.69 23.27 -26.80
N PRO A 53 19.65 22.94 -25.99
CA PRO A 53 18.49 22.24 -26.52
C PRO A 53 17.68 23.22 -27.38
N ALA A 54 17.81 23.07 -28.70
CA ALA A 54 17.00 23.79 -29.67
C ALA A 54 15.53 23.39 -29.50
N LEU A 55 14.69 24.41 -29.29
CA LEU A 55 13.24 24.35 -29.10
C LEU A 55 12.54 23.39 -30.08
N THR A 56 11.95 22.31 -29.57
CA THR A 56 11.02 21.45 -30.30
C THR A 56 9.93 21.06 -29.32
N GLY A 57 8.64 21.17 -29.68
CA GLY A 57 7.47 20.98 -28.80
C GLY A 57 7.25 19.57 -28.21
N LEU A 58 8.32 18.82 -27.97
CA LEU A 58 8.38 17.54 -27.28
C LEU A 58 8.51 17.79 -25.78
N ILE A 59 7.44 17.47 -25.05
CA ILE A 59 7.35 17.65 -23.60
C ILE A 59 8.08 16.54 -22.84
N PHE A 60 8.24 15.36 -23.46
CA PHE A 60 8.80 14.17 -22.82
C PHE A 60 9.90 13.56 -23.70
N GLN A 61 11.09 13.35 -23.12
CA GLN A 61 12.23 12.72 -23.79
C GLN A 61 12.71 11.52 -22.97
N PRO A 62 12.13 10.32 -23.17
CA PRO A 62 12.31 9.19 -22.27
C PRO A 62 13.78 8.82 -22.03
N PHE A 63 14.60 8.75 -23.09
CA PHE A 63 16.01 8.38 -22.96
C PHE A 63 16.89 9.43 -22.27
N GLU A 64 16.49 10.71 -22.28
CA GLU A 64 17.19 11.75 -21.50
C GLU A 64 16.71 11.75 -20.05
N GLU A 65 15.43 11.47 -19.81
CA GLU A 65 14.85 11.46 -18.48
C GLU A 65 15.28 10.27 -17.62
N ILE A 66 15.50 9.10 -18.22
CA ILE A 66 15.95 7.90 -17.50
C ILE A 66 17.44 7.93 -17.14
N LYS A 67 18.25 8.80 -17.75
CA LYS A 67 19.69 8.93 -17.43
C LYS A 67 19.96 9.53 -16.05
N LYS A 68 18.92 9.99 -15.35
CA LYS A 68 19.05 10.53 -13.99
C LYS A 68 19.53 9.41 -13.05
N GLU A 69 20.51 9.74 -12.21
CA GLU A 69 21.08 8.85 -11.17
C GLU A 69 19.99 8.15 -10.33
N ALA A 70 18.88 8.85 -10.08
CA ALA A 70 17.73 8.32 -9.34
C ALA A 70 17.01 7.13 -9.99
N PHE A 71 17.26 6.83 -11.27
CA PHE A 71 16.70 5.69 -11.99
C PHE A 71 17.72 4.59 -12.29
N LEU A 72 18.95 4.71 -11.77
CA LEU A 72 19.95 3.67 -11.94
C LEU A 72 19.53 2.43 -11.14
N VAL A 73 19.56 1.28 -11.82
CA VAL A 73 19.23 -0.01 -11.21
C VAL A 73 20.39 -0.44 -10.30
N PRO A 74 20.14 -0.71 -9.01
CA PRO A 74 21.17 -1.22 -8.11
C PRO A 74 21.78 -2.54 -8.63
N ILE A 75 23.11 -2.64 -8.62
CA ILE A 75 23.85 -3.86 -9.03
C ILE A 75 24.13 -4.76 -7.81
N THR A 76 24.13 -4.19 -6.61
CA THR A 76 24.42 -4.92 -5.38
C THR A 76 23.24 -5.83 -5.00
N PRO A 77 23.47 -7.12 -4.70
CA PRO A 77 22.39 -8.08 -4.48
C PRO A 77 21.56 -7.80 -3.22
N GLN A 78 22.07 -6.99 -2.28
CA GLN A 78 21.42 -6.71 -1.00
C GLN A 78 20.40 -5.56 -1.09
N VAL A 79 20.53 -4.71 -2.11
CA VAL A 79 19.68 -3.52 -2.29
C VAL A 79 18.45 -3.89 -3.10
N SER A 80 17.29 -3.41 -2.66
CA SER A 80 16.03 -3.67 -3.37
C SER A 80 15.99 -2.93 -4.71
N LEU A 81 15.57 -3.62 -5.77
CA LEU A 81 15.36 -3.05 -7.10
C LEU A 81 14.09 -2.20 -7.20
N ALA A 82 13.12 -2.41 -6.29
CA ALA A 82 11.81 -1.77 -6.32
C ALA A 82 11.68 -0.55 -5.37
N ARG A 83 12.70 -0.29 -4.54
CA ARG A 83 12.62 0.77 -3.51
C ARG A 83 12.74 2.13 -4.17
N GLN A 84 11.64 2.88 -4.18
CA GLN A 84 11.57 4.23 -4.74
C GLN A 84 10.76 5.14 -3.81
N TYR A 85 11.30 6.31 -3.46
CA TYR A 85 10.69 7.27 -2.54
C TYR A 85 10.12 6.62 -1.27
N TYR A 86 10.85 5.66 -0.72
CA TYR A 86 10.51 4.95 0.50
C TYR A 86 11.66 5.14 1.49
N VAL A 87 11.48 6.14 2.35
CA VAL A 87 12.46 6.56 3.34
C VAL A 87 12.46 5.61 4.52
N ASP A 88 13.58 5.56 5.23
CA ASP A 88 13.81 4.61 6.31
C ASP A 88 12.81 4.77 7.46
N ASP A 89 12.36 5.99 7.74
CA ASP A 89 11.32 6.26 8.74
C ASP A 89 9.99 5.56 8.41
N CYS A 90 9.61 5.50 7.12
CA CYS A 90 8.40 4.78 6.70
C CYS A 90 8.58 3.26 6.82
N GLU A 91 9.77 2.74 6.46
CA GLU A 91 10.08 1.33 6.63
C GLU A 91 10.03 0.92 8.10
N ALA A 92 10.62 1.73 8.99
CA ALA A 92 10.61 1.53 10.43
C ALA A 92 9.19 1.56 11.00
N ALA A 93 8.37 2.55 10.62
CA ALA A 93 6.98 2.66 11.06
C ALA A 93 6.13 1.45 10.63
N ILE A 94 6.33 0.93 9.41
CA ILE A 94 5.63 -0.29 8.97
C ILE A 94 6.07 -1.52 9.78
N ASN A 95 7.37 -1.65 10.09
CA ASN A 95 7.84 -2.75 10.95
C ASN A 95 7.31 -2.64 12.39
N GLU A 96 7.21 -1.43 12.92
CA GLU A 96 6.59 -1.18 14.23
C GLU A 96 5.11 -1.58 14.21
N GLN A 97 4.35 -1.14 13.20
CA GLN A 97 2.94 -1.49 13.06
C GLN A 97 2.73 -3.00 12.90
N ILE A 98 3.56 -3.69 12.11
CA ILE A 98 3.52 -5.17 12.00
C ILE A 98 3.59 -5.82 13.39
N ASN A 99 4.44 -5.30 14.28
CA ASN A 99 4.59 -5.83 15.63
C ASN A 99 3.41 -5.46 16.54
N VAL A 100 2.78 -4.29 16.34
CA VAL A 100 1.53 -3.92 17.02
C VAL A 100 0.42 -4.91 16.67
N GLU A 101 0.22 -5.21 15.37
CA GLU A 101 -0.80 -6.15 14.91
C GLU A 101 -0.54 -7.58 15.43
N TYR A 102 0.70 -8.05 15.39
CA TYR A 102 1.06 -9.35 15.97
C TYR A 102 0.87 -9.38 17.49
N GLY A 103 1.15 -8.27 18.19
CA GLY A 103 0.89 -8.11 19.61
C GLY A 103 -0.60 -8.21 19.94
N ALA A 104 -1.44 -7.49 19.20
CA ALA A 104 -2.89 -7.55 19.33
C ALA A 104 -3.42 -8.97 19.07
N SER A 105 -2.98 -9.61 17.98
CA SER A 105 -3.31 -11.00 17.65
C SER A 105 -3.00 -11.95 18.81
N TYR A 106 -1.83 -11.81 19.44
CA TYR A 106 -1.42 -12.68 20.54
C TYR A 106 -2.21 -12.43 21.83
N VAL A 107 -2.54 -11.17 22.12
CA VAL A 107 -3.42 -10.81 23.25
C VAL A 107 -4.81 -11.41 23.06
N TYR A 108 -5.43 -11.25 21.88
CA TYR A 108 -6.74 -11.85 21.60
C TYR A 108 -6.70 -13.38 21.67
N HIS A 109 -5.60 -14.01 21.26
CA HIS A 109 -5.44 -15.45 21.41
C HIS A 109 -5.43 -15.89 22.88
N ALA A 110 -4.77 -15.12 23.76
CA ALA A 110 -4.78 -15.38 25.19
C ALA A 110 -6.16 -15.18 25.81
N MET A 111 -6.93 -14.20 25.34
CA MET A 111 -8.31 -13.96 25.76
C MET A 111 -9.24 -15.10 25.33
N PHE A 112 -9.09 -15.59 24.10
CA PHE A 112 -9.76 -16.81 23.65
C PHE A 112 -9.47 -17.97 24.62
N ALA A 113 -8.20 -18.21 24.94
CA ALA A 113 -7.81 -19.29 25.86
C ALA A 113 -8.38 -19.12 27.28
N TYR A 114 -8.60 -17.89 27.73
CA TYR A 114 -9.25 -17.59 29.01
C TYR A 114 -10.76 -17.82 28.98
N PHE A 115 -11.48 -17.27 28.00
CA PHE A 115 -12.94 -17.39 27.90
C PHE A 115 -13.42 -18.78 27.51
N ASP A 116 -12.56 -19.60 26.88
CA ASP A 116 -12.87 -20.97 26.50
C ASP A 116 -12.79 -21.97 27.68
N ARG A 117 -12.19 -21.58 28.82
CA ARG A 117 -12.08 -22.42 30.02
C ARG A 117 -13.46 -22.90 30.50
N ASP A 118 -13.50 -24.11 31.06
CA ASP A 118 -14.75 -24.74 31.51
C ASP A 118 -15.43 -24.01 32.68
N ASN A 119 -14.65 -23.34 33.52
CA ASN A 119 -15.14 -22.56 34.66
C ASN A 119 -15.59 -21.13 34.31
N ILE A 120 -15.25 -20.62 33.12
CA ILE A 120 -15.72 -19.33 32.59
C ILE A 120 -16.87 -19.57 31.60
N ALA A 121 -16.68 -20.51 30.67
CA ALA A 121 -17.66 -21.03 29.72
C ALA A 121 -18.37 -19.97 28.85
N LEU A 122 -17.74 -18.83 28.58
CA LEU A 122 -18.27 -17.77 27.73
C LEU A 122 -17.92 -18.02 26.25
N LYS A 123 -18.50 -19.08 25.68
CA LYS A 123 -18.17 -19.58 24.33
C LYS A 123 -18.37 -18.55 23.21
N GLY A 124 -19.31 -17.62 23.36
CA GLY A 124 -19.50 -16.51 22.42
C GLY A 124 -18.29 -15.57 22.38
N LEU A 125 -17.77 -15.18 23.54
CA LEU A 125 -16.57 -14.35 23.64
C LEU A 125 -15.32 -15.12 23.21
N ALA A 126 -15.20 -16.39 23.60
CA ALA A 126 -14.09 -17.23 23.14
C ALA A 126 -14.01 -17.26 21.61
N LYS A 127 -15.13 -17.53 20.94
CA LYS A 127 -15.19 -17.53 19.46
C LYS A 127 -14.84 -16.16 18.89
N PHE A 128 -15.39 -15.09 19.46
CA PHE A 128 -15.11 -13.72 19.03
C PHE A 128 -13.61 -13.40 19.08
N PHE A 129 -12.95 -13.61 20.22
CA PHE A 129 -11.51 -13.35 20.36
C PHE A 129 -10.64 -14.29 19.53
N GLN A 130 -11.11 -15.49 19.21
CA GLN A 130 -10.44 -16.36 18.25
C GLN A 130 -10.45 -15.74 16.85
N GLU A 131 -11.62 -15.29 16.38
CA GLU A 131 -11.78 -14.64 15.06
C GLU A 131 -10.99 -13.32 15.01
N SER A 132 -11.04 -12.48 16.06
CA SER A 132 -10.25 -11.25 16.16
C SER A 132 -8.74 -11.52 16.13
N SER A 133 -8.27 -12.57 16.83
CA SER A 133 -6.86 -12.96 16.80
C SER A 133 -6.39 -13.32 15.39
N GLU A 134 -7.23 -14.02 14.63
CA GLU A 134 -6.95 -14.37 13.24
C GLU A 134 -6.95 -13.13 12.32
N GLU A 135 -7.91 -12.22 12.49
CA GLU A 135 -8.02 -10.97 11.74
C GLU A 135 -6.78 -10.07 11.91
N GLU A 136 -6.32 -9.82 13.14
CA GLU A 136 -5.13 -8.98 13.36
C GLU A 136 -3.86 -9.63 12.80
N ARG A 137 -3.78 -10.96 12.79
CA ARG A 137 -2.67 -11.64 12.14
C ARG A 137 -2.70 -11.42 10.62
N GLU A 138 -3.88 -11.42 10.00
CA GLU A 138 -4.02 -11.07 8.59
C GLU A 138 -3.62 -9.61 8.31
N HIS A 139 -3.91 -8.69 9.24
CA HIS A 139 -3.44 -7.30 9.17
C HIS A 139 -1.91 -7.22 9.17
N ALA A 140 -1.24 -7.92 10.10
CA ALA A 140 0.21 -8.01 10.14
C ALA A 140 0.80 -8.54 8.82
N GLU A 141 0.25 -9.64 8.29
CA GLU A 141 0.71 -10.23 7.03
C GLU A 141 0.52 -9.31 5.83
N LYS A 142 -0.56 -8.51 5.82
CA LYS A 142 -0.82 -7.53 4.76
C LYS A 142 0.24 -6.43 4.77
N LEU A 143 0.64 -5.95 5.94
CA LEU A 143 1.72 -4.98 6.10
C LEU A 143 3.07 -5.57 5.70
N MET A 144 3.36 -6.83 6.05
CA MET A 144 4.56 -7.53 5.60
C MET A 144 4.65 -7.61 4.07
N LYS A 145 3.53 -7.94 3.40
CA LYS A 145 3.43 -7.94 1.93
C LYS A 145 3.67 -6.54 1.37
N TYR A 146 3.06 -5.52 1.98
CA TYR A 146 3.25 -4.13 1.57
C TYR A 146 4.71 -3.66 1.72
N GLN A 147 5.35 -3.97 2.84
CA GLN A 147 6.77 -3.68 3.08
C GLN A 147 7.65 -4.24 1.95
N ASN A 148 7.42 -5.49 1.56
CA ASN A 148 8.15 -6.14 0.47
C ASN A 148 7.87 -5.49 -0.90
N ILE A 149 6.62 -5.12 -1.19
CA ILE A 149 6.25 -4.41 -2.43
C ILE A 149 6.98 -3.07 -2.55
N ARG A 150 7.12 -2.33 -1.44
CA ARG A 150 7.86 -1.06 -1.40
C ARG A 150 9.38 -1.22 -1.41
N GLY A 151 9.88 -2.46 -1.40
CA GLY A 151 11.31 -2.75 -1.37
C GLY A 151 11.96 -2.56 0.00
N GLY A 152 11.17 -2.51 1.06
CA GLY A 152 11.65 -2.58 2.44
C GLY A 152 12.07 -3.99 2.85
N ARG A 153 12.45 -4.12 4.11
CA ARG A 153 12.83 -5.35 4.79
C ARG A 153 11.97 -5.50 6.03
N VAL A 154 11.21 -6.59 6.07
CA VAL A 154 10.43 -6.96 7.24
C VAL A 154 11.38 -7.32 8.38
N GLN A 155 11.19 -6.68 9.53
CA GLN A 155 11.86 -7.03 10.78
C GLN A 155 10.79 -7.38 11.80
N LEU A 156 10.77 -8.65 12.21
CA LEU A 156 9.86 -9.13 13.25
C LEU A 156 10.53 -8.96 14.61
N TYR A 157 9.86 -8.28 15.53
CA TYR A 157 10.35 -8.07 16.89
C TYR A 157 9.77 -9.11 17.84
N SER A 158 10.28 -9.10 19.08
CA SER A 158 9.74 -9.93 20.15
C SER A 158 8.35 -9.43 20.56
N ILE A 159 7.40 -10.35 20.64
CA ILE A 159 6.07 -10.09 21.18
C ILE A 159 6.10 -10.30 22.69
N ILE A 160 5.55 -9.35 23.44
CA ILE A 160 5.44 -9.44 24.90
C ILE A 160 4.39 -10.50 25.25
N ASN A 161 4.68 -11.34 26.24
CA ASN A 161 3.76 -12.37 26.70
C ASN A 161 2.52 -11.74 27.36
N PRO A 162 1.29 -11.97 26.85
CA PRO A 162 0.09 -11.44 27.45
C PRO A 162 -0.20 -12.08 28.83
N PRO A 163 -0.93 -11.37 29.71
CA PRO A 163 -1.36 -11.95 30.98
C PRO A 163 -2.32 -13.14 30.73
N PRO A 164 -2.26 -14.21 31.53
CA PRO A 164 -3.13 -15.37 31.35
C PRO A 164 -4.52 -15.21 31.98
N GLU A 165 -4.71 -14.19 32.83
CA GLU A 165 -5.95 -13.95 33.58
C GLU A 165 -6.56 -12.60 33.20
N TYR A 166 -7.89 -12.59 33.03
CA TYR A 166 -8.68 -11.41 32.64
C TYR A 166 -9.82 -11.12 33.62
N GLU A 167 -9.76 -11.70 34.82
CA GLU A 167 -10.76 -11.47 35.86
C GLU A 167 -10.71 -10.01 36.33
N HIS A 168 -11.88 -9.36 36.44
CA HIS A 168 -11.95 -7.97 36.90
C HIS A 168 -13.10 -7.75 37.92
N PRO A 169 -12.81 -7.35 39.17
CA PRO A 169 -13.80 -7.35 40.26
C PRO A 169 -14.95 -6.35 40.07
N GLU A 170 -14.69 -5.19 39.47
CA GLU A 170 -15.73 -4.15 39.27
C GLU A 170 -16.47 -4.26 37.93
N LYS A 171 -15.78 -4.64 36.86
CA LYS A 171 -16.29 -4.65 35.49
C LYS A 171 -16.84 -6.02 35.07
N GLY A 172 -16.36 -7.08 35.71
CA GLY A 172 -16.51 -8.44 35.21
C GLY A 172 -15.60 -8.71 34.01
N ASP A 173 -15.31 -9.98 33.79
CA ASP A 173 -14.28 -10.44 32.87
C ASP A 173 -14.62 -10.10 31.42
N ALA A 174 -15.91 -10.21 31.06
CA ALA A 174 -16.43 -9.88 29.73
C ALA A 174 -16.19 -8.41 29.34
N LEU A 175 -16.63 -7.48 30.20
CA LEU A 175 -16.50 -6.04 29.93
C LEU A 175 -15.04 -5.60 29.95
N TYR A 176 -14.22 -6.20 30.80
CA TYR A 176 -12.79 -5.95 30.77
C TYR A 176 -12.17 -6.39 29.45
N GLY A 177 -12.60 -7.52 28.89
CA GLY A 177 -12.13 -8.00 27.60
C GLY A 177 -12.46 -7.04 26.45
N GLU A 178 -13.70 -6.55 26.35
CA GLU A 178 -14.09 -5.59 25.31
C GLU A 178 -13.30 -4.26 25.41
N ILE A 179 -12.93 -3.83 26.61
CA ILE A 179 -12.11 -2.62 26.80
C ILE A 179 -10.68 -2.83 26.29
N VAL A 180 -10.12 -4.03 26.46
CA VAL A 180 -8.80 -4.37 25.92
C VAL A 180 -8.83 -4.34 24.39
N GLU A 181 -9.90 -4.83 23.77
CA GLU A 181 -10.07 -4.77 22.31
C GLU A 181 -10.12 -3.34 21.78
N LEU A 182 -10.95 -2.49 22.38
CA LEU A 182 -11.05 -1.07 22.01
C LEU A 182 -9.68 -0.38 22.12
N PHE A 183 -8.87 -0.72 23.12
CA PHE A 183 -7.54 -0.15 23.25
C PHE A 183 -6.66 -0.46 22.03
N PHE A 184 -6.65 -1.70 21.54
CA PHE A 184 -5.87 -2.08 20.35
C PHE A 184 -6.42 -1.48 19.06
N GLN A 185 -7.74 -1.40 18.89
CA GLN A 185 -8.36 -0.72 17.73
C GLN A 185 -8.02 0.77 17.62
N PHE A 186 -7.77 1.47 18.73
CA PHE A 186 -7.38 2.89 18.71
C PHE A 186 -5.86 3.12 18.70
N GLN A 187 -5.05 2.06 18.80
CA GLN A 187 -3.58 2.13 18.72
C GLN A 187 -3.06 1.90 17.29
N GLY A 188 -3.90 1.38 16.38
CA GLY A 188 -3.56 1.16 14.96
C GLY A 188 -3.98 2.28 14.00
#